data_AF-A0A1H1FM27-F1
#
_entry.id   AF-A0A1H1FM27-F1
#
_cell.length_a   1.000
_cell.length_b   1.000
_cell.length_c   1.000
_cell.angle_alpha   90.00
_cell.angle_beta   90.00
_cell.angle_gamma   90.00
#
_symmetry.space_group_name_H-M   'P 1'
#
loop_
_entity.id
_entity.type
_entity.pdbx_description
1 polymer ?
#
loop_
_entity_poly.entity_id
_entity_poly.type
_entity_poly.pdbx_seq_one_letter_code
_entity_poly.pdbx_strand_id
1 'polypeptide(L)'
;MKYQPKLSILRSLLFTYNIENLDDSEREIFIASKNINDDKELIELLDKLTKPEFIKYKRDEREWHINTLQHFLNTDENFESVFYLFDTYFNDEITDKRQFMKVLLDCLGKYNAEAINNE
;
A
#
# COMPACT_ATOMS: atom_id res chain seq x y z
N MET A 1 3.68 -8.85 18.64
CA MET A 1 3.39 -9.13 17.21
C MET A 1 3.46 -10.63 16.97
N LYS A 2 2.49 -11.22 16.27
CA LYS A 2 2.44 -12.67 15.96
C LYS A 2 3.49 -13.10 14.93
N TYR A 3 3.82 -12.21 13.99
CA TYR A 3 4.79 -12.43 12.92
C TYR A 3 5.89 -11.37 12.98
N GLN A 4 7.09 -11.74 12.52
CA GLN A 4 8.23 -10.83 12.45
C GLN A 4 8.02 -9.78 11.33
N PRO A 5 8.33 -8.49 11.54
CA PRO A 5 8.31 -7.48 10.50
C PRO A 5 9.22 -7.86 9.33
N LYS A 6 8.73 -7.75 8.10
CA LYS A 6 9.51 -7.99 6.88
C LYS A 6 9.10 -7.02 5.77
N LEU A 7 10.04 -6.25 5.23
CA LEU A 7 9.76 -5.30 4.14
C LEU A 7 9.14 -5.97 2.90
N SER A 8 9.53 -7.21 2.61
CA SER A 8 9.05 -7.95 1.44
C SER A 8 7.53 -8.16 1.41
N ILE A 9 6.87 -8.20 2.58
CA ILE A 9 5.42 -8.39 2.62
C ILE A 9 4.70 -7.13 2.17
N LEU A 10 5.32 -5.95 2.28
CA LEU A 10 4.67 -4.70 1.91
C LEU A 10 4.45 -4.60 0.39
N ARG A 11 5.25 -5.32 -0.40
CA ARG A 11 5.06 -5.44 -1.86
C ARG A 11 3.74 -6.12 -2.23
N SER A 12 3.19 -6.99 -1.38
CA SER A 12 1.89 -7.64 -1.67
C SER A 12 0.76 -6.61 -1.76
N LEU A 13 0.82 -5.55 -0.93
CA LEU A 13 -0.16 -4.46 -0.91
C LEU A 13 -0.07 -3.59 -2.17
N LEU A 14 1.11 -3.54 -2.78
CA LEU A 14 1.39 -2.69 -3.94
C LEU A 14 1.21 -3.43 -5.27
N PHE A 15 1.02 -4.75 -5.23
CA PHE A 15 0.94 -5.59 -6.42
C PHE A 15 -0.17 -5.14 -7.38
N THR A 16 -1.26 -4.56 -6.86
CA THR A 16 -2.35 -4.01 -7.69
C THR A 16 -1.92 -2.90 -8.66
N TYR A 17 -0.79 -2.24 -8.39
CA TYR A 17 -0.26 -1.13 -9.19
C TYR A 17 0.80 -1.55 -10.20
N ASN A 18 1.26 -2.81 -10.11
CA ASN A 18 2.35 -3.32 -10.92
C ASN A 18 1.89 -3.55 -12.37
N ILE A 19 2.77 -3.26 -13.33
CA ILE A 19 2.49 -3.39 -14.77
C ILE A 19 2.25 -4.84 -15.22
N GLU A 20 2.78 -5.81 -14.48
CA GLU A 20 2.67 -7.24 -14.81
C GLU A 20 1.45 -7.91 -14.15
N ASN A 21 0.68 -7.17 -13.34
CA ASN A 21 -0.35 -7.79 -12.51
C ASN A 21 -1.62 -8.19 -13.28
N LEU A 22 -2.23 -7.27 -14.00
CA LEU A 22 -3.57 -7.44 -14.60
C LEU A 22 -3.71 -6.52 -15.82
N ASP A 23 -4.13 -7.06 -16.96
CA ASP A 23 -4.44 -6.29 -18.17
C ASP A 23 -5.85 -5.66 -18.03
N ASP A 24 -5.89 -4.39 -17.61
CA ASP A 24 -7.14 -3.64 -17.40
C ASP A 24 -6.88 -2.15 -17.66
N SER A 25 -7.17 -1.72 -18.89
CA SER A 25 -6.91 -0.36 -19.33
C SER A 25 -7.63 0.71 -18.49
N GLU A 26 -8.81 0.44 -17.93
CA GLU A 26 -9.50 1.42 -17.07
C GLU A 26 -8.77 1.61 -15.74
N ARG A 27 -8.29 0.50 -15.15
CA ARG A 27 -7.46 0.55 -13.94
C ARG A 27 -6.16 1.29 -14.22
N GLU A 28 -5.49 0.96 -15.32
CA GLU A 28 -4.20 1.54 -15.71
C GLU A 28 -4.29 3.04 -15.93
N ILE A 29 -5.28 3.50 -16.69
CA ILE A 29 -5.55 4.93 -16.90
C ILE A 29 -5.85 5.61 -15.57
N PHE A 30 -6.64 4.97 -14.70
CA PHE A 30 -6.92 5.52 -13.38
C PHE A 30 -5.66 5.69 -12.53
N ILE A 31 -4.78 4.68 -12.47
CA ILE A 31 -3.51 4.76 -11.73
C ILE A 31 -2.63 5.88 -12.30
N ALA A 32 -2.46 5.93 -13.62
CA ALA A 32 -1.63 6.94 -14.28
C ALA A 32 -2.18 8.37 -14.15
N SER A 33 -3.48 8.52 -13.91
CA SER A 33 -4.12 9.84 -13.72
C SER A 33 -3.86 10.48 -12.35
N LYS A 34 -3.28 9.75 -11.40
CA LYS A 34 -3.10 10.20 -10.00
C LYS A 34 -1.68 10.65 -9.73
N ASN A 35 -1.56 11.78 -9.03
CA ASN A 35 -0.29 12.21 -8.45
C ASN A 35 -0.04 11.47 -7.14
N ILE A 36 0.85 10.47 -7.15
CA ILE A 36 1.16 9.67 -5.96
C ILE A 36 1.96 10.42 -4.88
N ASN A 37 2.44 11.63 -5.18
CA ASN A 37 3.11 12.51 -4.23
C ASN A 37 2.13 13.51 -3.56
N ASP A 38 0.85 13.52 -3.98
CA ASP A 38 -0.22 14.22 -3.27
C ASP A 38 -0.96 13.23 -2.36
N ASP A 39 -0.98 13.49 -1.06
CA ASP A 39 -1.57 12.59 -0.07
C ASP A 39 -3.06 12.30 -0.35
N LYS A 40 -3.83 13.27 -0.88
CA LYS A 40 -5.27 13.07 -1.12
C LYS A 40 -5.48 12.17 -2.33
N GLU A 41 -4.77 12.42 -3.42
CA GLU A 41 -4.84 11.58 -4.62
C GLU A 41 -4.32 10.16 -4.35
N LEU A 42 -3.28 10.02 -3.53
CA LEU A 42 -2.80 8.73 -3.07
C LEU A 42 -3.86 8.00 -2.22
N ILE A 43 -4.54 8.69 -1.30
CA ILE A 43 -5.64 8.10 -0.52
C ILE A 43 -6.75 7.59 -1.46
N GLU A 44 -7.18 8.39 -2.44
CA GLU A 44 -8.20 7.98 -3.41
C GLU A 44 -7.79 6.70 -4.18
N LEU A 45 -6.51 6.63 -4.55
CA LEU A 45 -5.93 5.49 -5.23
C LEU A 45 -5.93 4.23 -4.35
N LEU A 46 -5.55 4.37 -3.08
CA LEU A 46 -5.54 3.30 -2.08
C LEU A 46 -6.96 2.83 -1.73
N ASP A 47 -7.91 3.76 -1.59
CA ASP A 47 -9.32 3.47 -1.32
C ASP A 47 -9.95 2.66 -2.45
N LYS A 48 -9.62 2.98 -3.70
CA LYS A 48 -10.18 2.27 -4.85
C LYS A 48 -9.53 0.91 -5.09
N LEU A 49 -8.20 0.79 -4.93
CA LEU A 49 -7.46 -0.39 -5.40
C LEU A 49 -6.86 -1.24 -4.27
N THR A 50 -6.32 -0.63 -3.20
CA THR A 50 -5.77 -1.41 -2.08
C THR A 50 -6.85 -1.91 -1.14
N LYS A 51 -7.83 -1.08 -0.79
CA LYS A 51 -8.88 -1.42 0.18
C LYS A 51 -9.62 -2.71 -0.17
N PRO A 52 -10.14 -2.92 -1.40
CA PRO A 52 -10.91 -4.12 -1.74
C PRO A 52 -10.11 -5.41 -1.60
N GLU A 53 -8.80 -5.36 -1.85
CA GLU A 53 -7.91 -6.52 -1.69
C GLU A 53 -7.52 -6.72 -0.23
N PHE A 54 -7.19 -5.65 0.49
CA PHE A 54 -6.74 -5.72 1.87
C PHE A 54 -7.82 -6.27 2.82
N ILE A 55 -9.08 -5.90 2.64
CA ILE A 55 -10.17 -6.38 3.51
C ILE A 55 -10.44 -7.88 3.34
N LYS A 56 -10.01 -8.51 2.24
CA LYS A 56 -10.14 -9.96 2.01
C LYS A 56 -9.12 -10.77 2.81
N TYR A 57 -8.04 -10.13 3.29
CA TYR A 57 -7.02 -10.79 4.09
C TYR A 57 -7.56 -11.20 5.45
N LYS A 58 -7.01 -12.27 6.03
CA LYS A 58 -7.36 -12.65 7.40
C LYS A 58 -6.95 -11.55 8.36
N ARG A 59 -7.66 -11.43 9.48
CA ARG A 59 -7.33 -10.45 10.55
C ARG A 59 -5.85 -10.45 10.94
N ASP A 60 -5.28 -11.63 11.21
CA ASP A 60 -3.87 -11.74 11.59
C ASP A 60 -2.91 -11.25 10.48
N GLU A 61 -3.28 -11.40 9.21
CA GLU A 61 -2.49 -10.93 8.06
C GLU A 61 -2.59 -9.41 7.92
N ARG A 62 -3.80 -8.84 8.08
CA ARG A 62 -3.99 -7.38 8.10
C ARG A 62 -3.18 -6.72 9.21
N GLU A 63 -3.28 -7.27 10.42
CA GLU A 63 -2.49 -6.82 11.57
C GLU A 63 -0.99 -6.96 11.31
N TRP A 64 -0.54 -8.01 10.60
CA TRP A 64 0.87 -8.17 10.25
C TRP A 64 1.40 -7.05 9.35
N HIS A 65 0.65 -6.66 8.33
CA HIS A 65 1.04 -5.56 7.43
C HIS A 65 1.10 -4.22 8.19
N ILE A 66 0.06 -3.90 8.97
CA ILE A 66 0.00 -2.66 9.77
C ILE A 66 1.18 -2.59 10.74
N ASN A 67 1.39 -3.65 11.53
CA ASN A 67 2.47 -3.68 12.50
C ASN A 67 3.86 -3.62 11.83
N THR A 68 4.02 -4.20 10.64
CA THR A 68 5.27 -4.16 9.88
C THR A 68 5.56 -2.74 9.39
N LEU A 69 4.57 -2.05 8.81
CA LEU A 69 4.70 -0.66 8.40
C LEU A 69 5.04 0.24 9.59
N GLN A 70 4.29 0.10 10.69
CA GLN A 70 4.51 0.88 11.89
C GLN A 70 5.90 0.64 12.49
N HIS A 71 6.40 -0.60 12.47
CA HIS A 71 7.75 -0.92 12.92
C HIS A 71 8.81 -0.16 12.11
N PHE A 72 8.80 -0.29 10.78
CA PHE A 72 9.83 0.32 9.94
C PHE A 72 9.73 1.85 9.88
N LEU A 73 8.51 2.41 9.96
CA LEU A 73 8.30 3.87 10.07
C LEU A 73 8.84 4.47 11.39
N ASN A 74 9.10 3.65 12.41
CA ASN A 74 9.75 4.05 13.65
C ASN A 74 11.28 3.87 13.64
N THR A 75 11.85 3.40 12.52
CA THR A 75 13.31 3.24 12.31
C THR A 75 13.83 4.22 11.27
N ASP A 76 15.13 4.18 10.94
CA ASP A 76 15.72 4.98 9.85
C ASP A 76 15.52 4.36 8.44
N GLU A 77 14.65 3.36 8.31
CA GLU A 77 14.30 2.74 7.03
C GLU A 77 13.71 3.76 6.04
N ASN A 78 14.17 3.70 4.79
CA ASN A 78 13.77 4.62 3.72
C ASN A 78 12.82 4.00 2.68
N PHE A 79 12.57 2.69 2.81
CA PHE A 79 11.68 1.90 1.95
C PHE A 79 12.13 1.78 0.48
N GLU A 80 13.37 2.18 0.14
CA GLU A 80 13.89 2.03 -1.22
C GLU A 80 13.80 0.59 -1.72
N SER A 81 14.12 -0.37 -0.84
CA SER A 81 14.05 -1.79 -1.16
C SER A 81 12.63 -2.28 -1.48
N VAL A 82 11.58 -1.61 -1.02
CA VAL A 82 10.18 -1.99 -1.33
C VAL A 82 9.87 -1.66 -2.78
N PHE A 83 10.30 -0.50 -3.27
CA PHE A 83 10.02 0.00 -4.63
C PHE A 83 11.10 -0.36 -5.65
N TYR A 84 12.23 -0.92 -5.22
CA TYR A 84 13.31 -1.34 -6.13
C TYR A 84 12.82 -2.37 -7.15
N LEU A 85 12.99 -2.07 -8.45
CA LEU A 85 12.51 -2.85 -9.59
C LEU A 85 11.01 -3.15 -9.52
N PHE A 86 10.24 -2.21 -8.97
CA PHE A 86 8.80 -2.32 -8.89
C PHE A 86 8.18 -1.41 -9.94
N ASP A 87 8.02 -1.96 -11.15
CA ASP A 87 7.44 -1.21 -12.27
C ASP A 87 5.93 -1.05 -12.05
N THR A 88 5.49 0.20 -11.98
CA THR A 88 4.09 0.57 -11.72
C THR A 88 3.54 1.45 -12.83
N TYR A 89 2.21 1.55 -12.88
CA TYR A 89 1.52 2.52 -13.73
C TYR A 89 1.51 3.94 -13.16
N PHE A 90 2.28 4.25 -12.11
CA PHE A 90 2.39 5.62 -11.62
C PHE A 90 3.07 6.48 -12.69
N ASN A 91 2.51 7.65 -12.97
CA ASN A 91 3.07 8.57 -13.95
C ASN A 91 4.26 9.37 -13.39
N ASP A 92 4.34 9.48 -12.07
CA ASP A 92 5.41 10.17 -11.34
C ASP A 92 6.23 9.19 -10.49
N GLU A 93 7.51 9.49 -10.33
CA GLU A 93 8.34 8.82 -9.33
C GLU A 93 7.90 9.16 -7.91
N ILE A 94 8.07 8.21 -6.98
CA ILE A 94 7.79 8.43 -5.56
C ILE A 94 8.94 9.22 -4.94
N THR A 95 8.71 10.51 -4.73
CA THR A 95 9.72 11.45 -4.22
C THR A 95 10.01 11.26 -2.74
N ASP A 96 8.97 10.94 -1.94
CA ASP A 96 9.09 10.60 -0.53
C ASP A 96 8.40 9.26 -0.23
N LYS A 97 9.19 8.18 -0.33
CA LYS A 97 8.73 6.82 -0.07
C LYS A 97 8.28 6.62 1.37
N ARG A 98 8.85 7.36 2.32
CA ARG A 98 8.47 7.25 3.73
C ARG A 98 7.11 7.89 3.97
N GLN A 99 6.86 9.06 3.37
CA GLN A 99 5.54 9.69 3.39
C GLN A 99 4.48 8.82 2.69
N PHE A 100 4.79 8.24 1.53
CA PHE A 100 3.91 7.28 0.87
C PHE A 100 3.51 6.14 1.82
N MET A 101 4.49 5.53 2.50
CA MET A 101 4.26 4.40 3.41
C MET A 101 3.50 4.81 4.68
N LYS A 102 3.63 6.08 5.11
CA LYS A 102 2.84 6.64 6.21
C LYS A 102 1.37 6.81 5.83
N VAL A 103 1.10 7.37 4.64
CA VAL A 103 -0.27 7.47 4.11
C VAL A 103 -0.90 6.08 3.98
N LEU A 104 -0.13 5.11 3.45
CA LEU A 104 -0.56 3.72 3.39
C LEU A 104 -0.93 3.17 4.77
N LEU A 105 -0.08 3.36 5.79
CA LEU A 105 -0.36 2.91 7.15
C LEU A 105 -1.67 3.49 7.70
N ASP A 106 -1.88 4.80 7.52
CA ASP A 106 -3.09 5.48 8.00
C ASP A 106 -4.36 4.93 7.32
N CYS A 107 -4.29 4.66 6.02
CA CYS A 107 -5.35 4.00 5.25
C CYS A 107 -5.63 2.57 5.75
N LEU A 108 -4.59 1.74 5.90
CA LEU A 108 -4.75 0.36 6.36
C LEU A 108 -5.38 0.29 7.76
N GLY A 109 -5.02 1.23 8.65
CA GLY A 109 -5.64 1.33 9.97
C GLY A 109 -7.16 1.54 9.89
N LYS A 110 -7.62 2.43 9.00
CA LYS A 110 -9.05 2.66 8.75
C LYS A 110 -9.72 1.43 8.17
N TYR A 111 -9.12 0.82 7.14
CA TYR A 111 -9.70 -0.36 6.48
C TYR A 111 -9.82 -1.55 7.44
N ASN A 112 -8.83 -1.74 8.31
CA ASN A 112 -8.86 -2.80 9.32
C ASN A 112 -9.96 -2.56 10.36
N ALA A 113 -10.13 -1.32 10.83
CA ALA A 113 -11.22 -0.99 11.75
C ALA A 113 -12.60 -1.22 11.12
N GLU A 114 -12.79 -0.78 9.87
CA GLU A 114 -14.04 -1.02 9.13
C GLU A 114 -14.34 -2.51 8.97
N ALA A 115 -13.34 -3.30 8.59
CA ALA A 115 -13.56 -4.70 8.31
C ALA A 115 -13.66 -5.56 9.59
N ILE A 116 -13.10 -5.14 10.73
CA ILE A 116 -13.40 -5.74 12.05
C ILE A 116 -14.85 -5.46 12.47
N ASN A 117 -15.37 -4.26 12.20
CA ASN A 117 -16.76 -3.92 12.53
C ASN A 117 -17.79 -4.70 11.68
N ASN A 118 -17.36 -5.26 10.55
CA ASN A 118 -18.19 -6.01 9.62
C ASN A 118 -18.02 -7.55 9.75
N GLU A 119 -17.18 -8.02 10.68
CA GLU A 119 -16.98 -9.44 11.04
C GLU A 119 -17.97 -9.91 12.12
#